data_AF-S4PCT2-F1
#
_entry.id   AF-S4PCT2-F1
#
_cell.length_a   1.000
_cell.length_b   1.000
_cell.length_c   1.000
_cell.angle_alpha   90.00
_cell.angle_beta   90.00
_cell.angle_gamma   90.00
#
_symmetry.space_group_name_H-M   'P 1'
#
loop_
_entity.id
_entity.type
_entity.pdbx_description
1 polymer ?
#
loop_
_entity_poly.entity_id
_entity_poly.type
_entity_poly.pdbx_seq_one_letter_code
_entity_poly.pdbx_strand_id
1 'polypeptide(L)'
;MPNFVAVKIGQFPVPDKIWSVIVGDSVETFCTNFEKMLSNFESKFPCLAQELNIANYIDRWHTLLYIHEADENINMRAYDKSKVYLNHCDEYLSLEIPGLAEKRPSLIIGDKVLVTDTWSSDSPPFEGYIHAVRGNFILMKFNSLFHESYGGSDVSIQFHTSR
;
A
#
# COMPACT_ATOMS: atom_id res chain seq x y z
N MET A 1 -28.14 -16.06 -14.61
CA MET A 1 -27.35 -15.14 -13.76
C MET A 1 -26.28 -14.52 -14.64
N PRO A 2 -26.01 -13.20 -14.56
CA PRO A 2 -24.93 -12.59 -15.34
C PRO A 2 -23.59 -13.17 -14.89
N ASN A 3 -22.75 -13.53 -15.85
CA ASN A 3 -21.44 -14.13 -15.60
C ASN A 3 -20.41 -12.99 -15.49
N PHE A 4 -20.27 -12.40 -14.30
CA PHE A 4 -19.26 -11.36 -14.08
C PHE A 4 -17.88 -11.99 -14.01
N VAL A 5 -17.02 -11.64 -14.96
CA VAL A 5 -15.59 -11.98 -14.91
C VAL A 5 -14.89 -10.87 -14.14
N ALA A 6 -14.23 -11.22 -13.03
CA ALA A 6 -13.40 -10.27 -12.32
C ALA A 6 -12.23 -9.85 -13.22
N VAL A 7 -12.26 -8.62 -13.71
CA VAL A 7 -11.16 -8.02 -14.46
C VAL A 7 -10.24 -7.34 -13.46
N LYS A 8 -8.99 -7.81 -13.37
CA LYS A 8 -7.94 -7.09 -12.64
C LYS A 8 -7.59 -5.84 -13.43
N ILE A 9 -7.74 -4.68 -12.81
CA ILE A 9 -7.26 -3.41 -13.37
C ILE A 9 -5.73 -3.52 -13.42
N GLY A 10 -5.11 -3.12 -14.53
CA GLY A 10 -3.66 -3.16 -14.67
C GLY A 10 -2.95 -2.26 -13.65
N GLN A 11 -1.68 -2.56 -13.35
CA GLN A 11 -0.86 -1.70 -12.50
C GLN A 11 -0.55 -0.39 -13.23
N PHE A 12 -0.80 0.74 -12.57
CA PHE A 12 -0.48 2.08 -13.08
C PHE A 12 0.70 2.65 -12.29
N PRO A 13 1.95 2.40 -12.70
CA PRO A 13 3.11 2.91 -11.98
C PRO A 13 3.04 4.44 -11.93
N VAL A 14 2.98 4.97 -10.71
CA VAL A 14 2.85 6.40 -10.46
C VAL A 14 4.13 7.11 -10.93
N PRO A 15 4.04 8.05 -11.88
CA PRO A 15 5.21 8.79 -12.35
C PRO A 15 5.84 9.66 -11.26
N ASP A 16 7.17 9.81 -11.26
CA ASP A 16 7.92 10.60 -10.28
C ASP A 16 7.42 12.05 -10.15
N LYS A 17 6.93 12.64 -11.25
CA LYS A 17 6.34 13.98 -11.25
C LYS A 17 5.15 14.09 -10.29
N ILE A 18 4.35 13.03 -10.12
CA ILE A 18 3.22 12.98 -9.18
C ILE A 18 3.76 12.88 -7.76
N TRP A 19 4.70 11.97 -7.50
CA TRP A 19 5.35 11.83 -6.19
C TRP A 19 6.02 13.12 -5.73
N SER A 20 6.69 13.85 -6.63
CA SER A 20 7.33 15.13 -6.31
C SER A 20 6.36 16.20 -5.81
N VAL A 21 5.10 16.16 -6.25
CA VAL A 21 4.06 17.09 -5.78
C VAL A 21 3.50 16.64 -4.44
N ILE A 22 3.31 15.33 -4.28
CA ILE A 22 2.69 14.73 -3.11
C ILE A 22 3.63 14.76 -1.89
N VAL A 23 4.89 14.36 -2.05
CA VAL A 23 5.88 14.32 -0.95
C VAL A 23 6.37 15.73 -0.59
N GLY A 24 6.36 16.67 -1.54
CA GLY A 24 6.92 18.00 -1.34
C GLY A 24 8.41 17.99 -0.96
N ASP A 25 8.87 19.06 -0.30
CA ASP A 25 10.27 19.20 0.17
C ASP A 25 10.48 18.66 1.61
N SER A 26 9.42 18.22 2.31
CA SER A 26 9.53 17.70 3.69
C SER A 26 8.48 16.63 4.00
N VAL A 27 8.93 15.60 4.71
CA VAL A 27 8.17 14.38 5.07
C VAL A 27 6.95 14.68 5.97
N GLU A 28 6.86 15.88 6.56
CA GLU A 28 5.79 16.29 7.50
C GLU A 28 4.59 17.02 6.84
N THR A 29 4.58 17.24 5.53
CA THR A 29 3.55 18.09 4.87
C THR A 29 2.34 17.31 4.33
N PHE A 30 2.14 16.06 4.74
CA PHE A 30 1.14 15.21 4.08
C PHE A 30 -0.32 15.63 4.29
N CYS A 31 -0.62 16.44 5.32
CA CYS A 31 -2.00 16.81 5.66
C CYS A 31 -2.23 18.29 5.94
N THR A 32 -1.18 19.12 6.07
CA THR A 32 -1.35 20.46 6.66
C THR A 32 -1.70 21.55 5.65
N ASN A 33 -1.63 21.31 4.34
CA ASN A 33 -1.98 22.34 3.36
C ASN A 33 -2.53 21.79 2.04
N PHE A 34 -3.74 21.22 2.07
CA PHE A 34 -4.48 20.76 0.88
C PHE A 34 -4.51 21.83 -0.23
N GLU A 35 -4.66 23.10 0.12
CA GLU A 35 -4.67 24.22 -0.83
C GLU A 35 -3.32 24.39 -1.56
N LYS A 36 -2.20 24.22 -0.83
CA LYS A 36 -0.86 24.24 -1.43
C LYS A 36 -0.62 23.03 -2.34
N MET A 37 -1.09 21.86 -1.94
CA MET A 37 -1.00 20.66 -2.77
C MET A 37 -1.81 20.82 -4.06
N LEU A 38 -3.05 21.31 -3.94
CA LEU A 38 -3.94 21.54 -5.07
C LEU A 38 -3.34 22.56 -6.05
N SER A 39 -2.85 23.70 -5.56
CA SER A 39 -2.21 24.71 -6.41
C SER A 39 -0.94 24.19 -7.09
N ASN A 40 -0.15 23.33 -6.44
CA ASN A 40 1.00 22.66 -7.07
C ASN A 40 0.55 21.70 -8.19
N PHE A 41 -0.55 20.97 -7.99
CA PHE A 41 -1.11 20.09 -9.02
C PHE A 41 -1.66 20.88 -10.20
N GLU A 42 -2.41 21.95 -9.98
CA GLU A 42 -2.93 22.81 -11.05
C GLU A 42 -1.79 23.44 -11.87
N SER A 43 -0.72 23.87 -11.20
CA SER A 43 0.47 24.45 -11.84
C SER A 43 1.24 23.42 -12.69
N LYS A 44 1.49 22.22 -12.17
CA LYS A 44 2.26 21.18 -12.89
C LYS A 44 1.41 20.36 -13.88
N PHE A 45 0.10 20.29 -13.68
CA PHE A 45 -0.83 19.49 -14.49
C PHE A 45 -2.04 20.34 -14.92
N PRO A 46 -1.88 21.20 -15.95
CA PRO A 46 -2.96 22.07 -16.44
C PRO A 46 -4.22 21.32 -16.86
N CYS A 47 -4.12 20.03 -17.23
CA CYS A 47 -5.27 19.18 -17.58
C CYS A 47 -6.29 19.00 -16.44
N LEU A 48 -5.88 19.23 -15.19
CA LEU A 48 -6.76 19.17 -14.02
C LEU A 48 -7.59 20.46 -13.85
N ALA A 49 -7.01 21.62 -14.19
CA ALA A 49 -7.65 22.93 -14.03
C ALA A 49 -8.55 23.33 -15.22
N GLN A 50 -8.27 22.80 -16.41
CA GLN A 50 -9.06 23.08 -17.62
C GLN A 50 -10.43 22.37 -17.60
N GLU A 51 -11.39 22.84 -18.38
CA GLU A 51 -12.63 22.08 -18.62
C GLU A 51 -12.35 20.77 -19.37
N LEU A 52 -13.05 19.70 -19.00
CA LEU A 52 -12.90 18.39 -19.62
C LEU A 52 -13.38 18.43 -21.08
N ASN A 53 -12.50 18.05 -21.99
CA ASN A 53 -12.79 17.92 -23.41
C ASN A 53 -12.09 16.68 -23.98
N ILE A 54 -12.38 16.32 -25.23
CA ILE A 54 -11.84 15.11 -25.85
C ILE A 54 -10.30 15.13 -25.92
N ALA A 55 -9.69 16.31 -26.09
CA ALA A 55 -8.25 16.44 -26.21
C ALA A 55 -7.52 16.25 -24.86
N ASN A 56 -8.12 16.66 -23.73
CA ASN A 56 -7.52 16.50 -22.40
C ASN A 56 -8.08 15.33 -21.58
N TYR A 57 -9.03 14.57 -22.14
CA TYR A 57 -9.69 13.45 -21.44
C TYR A 57 -8.67 12.44 -20.91
N ILE A 58 -7.80 11.93 -21.78
CA ILE A 58 -6.80 10.92 -21.42
C ILE A 58 -5.88 11.47 -20.34
N ASP A 59 -5.27 12.63 -20.58
CA ASP A 59 -4.30 13.21 -19.65
C ASP A 59 -4.92 13.52 -18.28
N ARG A 60 -6.15 14.03 -18.23
CA ARG A 60 -6.84 14.31 -16.97
C ARG A 60 -7.11 13.03 -16.19
N TRP A 61 -7.73 12.03 -16.82
CA TRP A 61 -8.09 10.78 -16.13
C TRP A 61 -6.87 9.95 -15.73
N HIS A 62 -5.82 9.90 -16.56
CA HIS A 62 -4.56 9.27 -16.17
C HIS A 62 -3.92 9.99 -14.98
N THR A 63 -3.91 11.32 -14.98
CA THR A 63 -3.37 12.10 -13.85
C THR A 63 -4.14 11.82 -12.57
N LEU A 64 -5.48 11.80 -12.62
CA LEU A 64 -6.32 11.45 -11.47
C LEU A 64 -6.09 10.01 -11.00
N LEU A 65 -5.92 9.06 -11.93
CA LEU A 65 -5.57 7.68 -11.60
C LEU A 65 -4.22 7.60 -10.87
N TYR A 66 -3.19 8.30 -11.34
CA TYR A 66 -1.89 8.30 -10.66
C TYR A 66 -1.96 8.94 -9.26
N ILE A 67 -2.76 9.99 -9.09
CA ILE A 67 -2.97 10.60 -7.76
C ILE A 67 -3.63 9.60 -6.81
N HIS A 68 -4.67 8.91 -7.28
CA HIS A 68 -5.35 7.88 -6.50
C HIS A 68 -4.42 6.72 -6.14
N GLU A 69 -3.65 6.23 -7.11
CA GLU A 69 -2.69 5.14 -6.88
C GLU A 69 -1.60 5.55 -5.88
N ALA A 70 -1.16 6.82 -5.90
CA ALA A 70 -0.23 7.32 -4.91
C ALA A 70 -0.85 7.30 -3.51
N ASP A 71 -2.05 7.89 -3.36
CA ASP A 71 -2.78 7.94 -2.09
C ASP A 71 -3.01 6.54 -1.49
N GLU A 72 -3.41 5.57 -2.31
CA GLU A 72 -3.54 4.18 -1.88
C GLU A 72 -2.21 3.61 -1.38
N ASN A 73 -1.12 3.85 -2.10
CA ASN A 73 0.20 3.39 -1.69
C ASN A 73 0.62 4.00 -0.34
N ILE A 74 0.38 5.29 -0.11
CA ILE A 74 0.71 5.97 1.14
C ILE A 74 -0.15 5.45 2.29
N ASN A 75 -1.45 5.34 2.07
CA ASN A 75 -2.37 4.86 3.10
C ASN A 75 -2.10 3.40 3.45
N MET A 76 -1.62 2.59 2.51
CA MET A 76 -1.15 1.22 2.79
C MET A 76 0.09 1.20 3.70
N ARG A 77 1.00 2.16 3.56
CA ARG A 77 2.15 2.30 4.48
C ARG A 77 1.76 2.66 5.90
N ALA A 78 0.55 3.17 6.14
CA ALA A 78 0.04 3.39 7.50
C ALA A 78 -0.12 2.08 8.30
N TYR A 79 -0.14 0.92 7.62
CA TYR A 79 -0.14 -0.39 8.27
C TYR A 79 1.25 -0.94 8.55
N ASP A 80 2.32 -0.31 8.05
CA ASP A 80 3.67 -0.78 8.30
C ASP A 80 3.96 -0.76 9.81
N LYS A 81 4.54 -1.86 10.30
CA LYS A 81 4.82 -2.06 11.72
C LYS A 81 6.27 -2.45 11.89
N SER A 82 6.96 -1.80 12.82
CA SER A 82 8.29 -2.21 13.25
C SER A 82 8.21 -2.83 14.64
N LYS A 83 9.13 -3.76 14.92
CA LYS A 83 9.25 -4.44 16.22
C LYS A 83 7.96 -5.13 16.67
N VAL A 84 7.43 -5.98 15.79
CA VAL A 84 6.26 -6.82 16.08
C VAL A 84 6.64 -8.29 16.06
N TYR A 85 5.95 -9.07 16.88
CA TYR A 85 6.05 -10.52 16.85
C TYR A 85 4.89 -11.10 16.02
N LEU A 86 5.16 -12.21 15.35
CA LEU A 86 4.17 -12.98 14.62
C LEU A 86 3.78 -14.20 15.45
N ASN A 87 2.49 -14.51 15.52
CA ASN A 87 2.02 -15.69 16.22
C ASN A 87 1.82 -16.85 15.25
N HIS A 88 2.40 -18.01 15.54
CA HIS A 88 2.11 -19.23 14.79
C HIS A 88 0.64 -19.62 14.97
N CYS A 89 -0.06 -19.77 13.85
CA CYS A 89 -1.44 -20.20 13.77
C CYS A 89 -1.51 -21.31 12.71
N ASP A 90 -1.34 -22.55 13.15
CA ASP A 90 -1.20 -23.74 12.31
C ASP A 90 -0.11 -23.56 11.23
N GLU A 91 -0.49 -23.47 9.96
CA GLU A 91 0.39 -23.29 8.81
C GLU A 91 0.61 -21.80 8.42
N TYR A 92 0.08 -20.87 9.21
CA TYR A 92 0.11 -19.44 8.98
C TYR A 92 0.84 -18.69 10.11
N LEU A 93 1.33 -17.51 9.78
CA LEU A 93 1.77 -16.52 10.76
C LEU A 93 0.71 -15.43 10.87
N SER A 94 0.31 -15.12 12.09
CA SER A 94 -0.75 -14.16 12.38
C SER A 94 -0.22 -12.89 13.03
N LEU A 95 -0.82 -11.76 12.65
CA LEU A 95 -0.51 -10.44 13.21
C LEU A 95 -1.82 -9.73 13.55
N GLU A 96 -1.86 -9.13 14.74
CA GLU A 96 -2.94 -8.24 15.13
C GLU A 96 -2.67 -6.80 14.64
N ILE A 97 -3.62 -6.24 13.90
CA ILE A 97 -3.62 -4.85 13.45
C ILE A 97 -4.85 -4.17 14.05
N PRO A 98 -4.68 -3.32 15.08
CA PRO A 98 -5.78 -2.63 15.71
C PRO A 98 -6.54 -1.73 14.72
N GLY A 99 -7.86 -1.90 14.67
CA GLY A 99 -8.76 -1.12 13.82
C GLY A 99 -8.71 -1.49 12.34
N LEU A 100 -8.22 -2.68 11.98
CA LEU A 100 -8.14 -3.11 10.58
C LEU A 100 -9.51 -3.16 9.89
N ALA A 101 -10.54 -3.66 10.58
CA ALA A 101 -11.89 -3.80 10.00
C ALA A 101 -12.54 -2.45 9.62
N GLU A 102 -12.08 -1.35 10.23
CA GLU A 102 -12.65 -0.02 10.06
C GLU A 102 -11.79 0.89 9.17
N LYS A 103 -10.52 0.53 8.96
CA LYS A 103 -9.58 1.36 8.19
C LYS A 103 -9.65 1.06 6.70
N ARG A 104 -9.55 2.15 5.93
CA ARG A 104 -9.35 2.13 4.48
C ARG A 104 -7.98 2.71 4.16
N PRO A 105 -7.26 2.16 3.17
CA PRO A 105 -7.61 1.01 2.34
C PRO A 105 -7.59 -0.30 3.15
N SER A 106 -8.43 -1.26 2.79
CA SER A 106 -8.50 -2.53 3.51
C SER A 106 -7.38 -3.45 3.05
N LEU A 107 -6.68 -4.09 3.99
CA LEU A 107 -5.82 -5.23 3.65
C LEU A 107 -6.72 -6.38 3.15
N ILE A 108 -6.38 -6.94 2.00
CA ILE A 108 -7.15 -8.01 1.36
C ILE A 108 -6.30 -9.26 1.18
N ILE A 109 -6.99 -10.37 0.92
CA ILE A 109 -6.36 -11.63 0.55
C ILE A 109 -5.60 -11.43 -0.76
N GLY A 110 -4.33 -11.81 -0.76
CA GLY A 110 -3.41 -11.63 -1.89
C GLY A 110 -2.43 -10.49 -1.70
N ASP A 111 -2.64 -9.57 -0.74
CA ASP A 111 -1.71 -8.47 -0.51
C ASP A 111 -0.33 -8.98 -0.14
N LYS A 112 0.69 -8.34 -0.68
CA LYS A 112 2.09 -8.73 -0.46
C LYS A 112 2.58 -8.14 0.85
N VAL A 113 3.26 -8.97 1.62
CA VAL A 113 3.87 -8.63 2.90
C VAL A 113 5.35 -8.89 2.82
N LEU A 114 6.16 -7.90 3.16
CA LEU A 114 7.60 -8.05 3.33
C LEU A 114 7.94 -8.03 4.80
N VAL A 115 8.74 -9.00 5.24
CA VAL A 115 9.20 -9.11 6.62
C VAL A 115 10.72 -9.01 6.64
N THR A 116 11.24 -8.08 7.45
CA THR A 116 12.67 -7.92 7.71
C THR A 116 12.96 -8.17 9.18
N ASP A 117 14.08 -8.82 9.46
CA ASP A 117 14.56 -8.98 10.83
C ASP A 117 15.01 -7.62 11.37
N THR A 118 14.56 -7.25 12.57
CA THR A 118 14.93 -5.96 13.18
C THR A 118 16.38 -5.93 13.67
N TRP A 119 17.00 -7.08 13.93
CA TRP A 119 18.39 -7.16 14.40
C TRP A 119 19.40 -7.45 13.29
N SER A 120 18.94 -7.94 12.14
CA SER A 120 19.77 -8.23 10.98
C SER A 120 19.39 -7.36 9.80
N SER A 121 19.87 -6.11 9.79
CA SER A 121 19.61 -5.14 8.72
C SER A 121 20.17 -5.59 7.35
N ASP A 122 21.14 -6.51 7.35
CA ASP A 122 21.76 -7.05 6.13
C ASP A 122 21.04 -8.30 5.59
N SER A 123 20.05 -8.84 6.31
CA SER A 123 19.27 -9.97 5.82
C SER A 123 18.24 -9.52 4.78
N PRO A 124 18.11 -10.24 3.65
CA PRO A 124 17.10 -9.90 2.65
C PRO A 124 15.69 -10.05 3.25
N PRO A 125 14.73 -9.20 2.84
CA PRO A 125 13.35 -9.32 3.27
C PRO A 125 12.75 -10.65 2.81
N PHE A 126 11.97 -11.29 3.69
CA PHE A 126 11.14 -12.42 3.34
C PHE A 126 9.81 -11.95 2.76
N GLU A 127 9.45 -12.48 1.60
CA GLU A 127 8.19 -12.20 0.95
C GLU A 127 7.11 -13.21 1.38
N GLY A 128 5.92 -12.70 1.66
CA GLY A 128 4.73 -13.47 1.93
C GLY A 128 3.47 -12.78 1.44
N TYR A 129 2.33 -13.45 1.63
CA TYR A 129 1.04 -12.99 1.15
C TYR A 129 -0.03 -13.17 2.21
N ILE A 130 -0.96 -12.22 2.30
CA ILE A 130 -2.15 -12.34 3.14
C ILE A 130 -3.05 -13.44 2.56
N HIS A 131 -3.35 -14.45 3.38
CA HIS A 131 -4.22 -15.56 3.01
C HIS A 131 -5.62 -15.43 3.59
N ALA A 132 -5.76 -14.77 4.75
CA ALA A 132 -7.06 -14.49 5.36
C ALA A 132 -7.00 -13.24 6.24
N VAL A 133 -8.14 -12.56 6.35
CA VAL A 133 -8.34 -11.43 7.26
C VAL A 133 -9.53 -11.76 8.15
N ARG A 134 -9.34 -11.72 9.48
CA ARG A 134 -10.33 -12.09 10.49
C ARG A 134 -10.42 -10.99 11.54
N GLY A 135 -11.36 -10.06 11.35
CA GLY A 135 -11.54 -8.91 12.23
C GLY A 135 -10.28 -8.04 12.22
N ASN A 136 -9.55 -8.02 13.34
CA ASN A 136 -8.28 -7.30 13.48
C ASN A 136 -7.05 -8.16 13.22
N PHE A 137 -7.20 -9.45 12.93
CA PHE A 137 -6.09 -10.35 12.67
C PHE A 137 -5.92 -10.59 11.18
N ILE A 138 -4.68 -10.57 10.72
CA ILE A 138 -4.31 -11.08 9.39
C ILE A 138 -3.57 -12.39 9.53
N LEU A 139 -3.82 -13.32 8.62
CA LEU A 139 -3.11 -14.58 8.48
C LEU A 139 -2.29 -14.51 7.21
N MET A 140 -0.99 -14.70 7.35
CA MET A 140 -0.01 -14.56 6.28
C MET A 140 0.74 -15.87 6.10
N LYS A 141 1.15 -16.14 4.87
CA LYS A 141 2.02 -17.28 4.56
C LYS A 141 3.25 -16.77 3.84
N PHE A 142 4.41 -17.20 4.33
CA PHE A 142 5.72 -16.89 3.78
C PHE A 142 6.34 -18.17 3.19
N ASN A 143 7.53 -18.03 2.61
CA ASN A 143 8.36 -19.18 2.24
C ASN A 143 8.56 -20.11 3.46
N SER A 144 8.60 -21.42 3.22
CA SER A 144 8.80 -22.44 4.27
C SER A 144 10.08 -22.20 5.09
N LEU A 145 11.15 -21.71 4.45
CA LEU A 145 12.39 -21.35 5.13
C LEU A 145 12.15 -20.29 6.23
N PHE A 146 11.30 -19.30 5.95
CA PHE A 146 10.98 -18.29 6.95
C PHE A 146 10.18 -18.90 8.10
N HIS A 147 9.14 -19.66 7.80
CA HIS A 147 8.32 -20.35 8.82
C HIS A 147 9.13 -21.27 9.74
N GLU A 148 10.12 -21.98 9.21
CA GLU A 148 11.01 -22.85 9.99
C GLU A 148 12.03 -22.07 10.80
N SER A 149 12.56 -20.98 10.24
CA SER A 149 13.58 -20.14 10.89
C SER A 149 13.02 -19.18 11.94
N TYR A 150 11.74 -18.82 11.81
CA TYR A 150 11.11 -17.82 12.66
C TYR A 150 10.80 -18.40 14.04
N GLY A 151 11.55 -17.96 15.05
CA GLY A 151 11.41 -18.40 16.44
C GLY A 151 10.68 -17.42 17.37
N GLY A 152 9.90 -16.48 16.84
CA GLY A 152 9.24 -15.44 17.64
C GLY A 152 10.09 -14.19 17.90
N SER A 153 11.05 -13.90 17.02
CA SER A 153 11.86 -12.68 17.07
C SER A 153 11.02 -11.46 16.63
N ASP A 154 11.34 -10.26 17.12
CA ASP A 154 10.79 -9.00 16.61
C ASP A 154 11.19 -8.77 15.15
N VAL A 155 10.19 -8.54 14.31
CA VAL A 155 10.36 -8.25 12.89
C VAL A 155 9.73 -6.91 12.52
N SER A 156 10.17 -6.36 11.40
CA SER A 156 9.52 -5.23 10.75
C SER A 156 8.75 -5.72 9.53
N ILE A 157 7.54 -5.21 9.38
CA ILE A 157 6.56 -5.65 8.39
C ILE A 157 6.16 -4.47 7.52
N GLN A 158 6.21 -4.69 6.22
CA GLN A 158 5.79 -3.73 5.21
C GLN A 158 4.71 -4.30 4.29
N PHE A 159 3.62 -3.57 4.13
CA PHE A 159 2.49 -3.99 3.31
C PHE A 159 2.55 -3.37 1.91
N HIS A 160 2.18 -4.16 0.92
CA HIS A 160 2.15 -3.79 -0.49
C HIS A 160 0.83 -4.27 -1.09
N THR A 161 0.21 -3.40 -1.88
CA THR A 161 -1.10 -3.67 -2.47
C THR A 161 -0.99 -4.81 -3.49
N SER A 162 -1.98 -5.71 -3.47
CA SER A 162 -2.21 -6.65 -4.56
C SER A 162 -3.34 -6.13 -5.43
N ARG A 163 -2.96 -5.42 -6.49
CA ARG A 163 -3.85 -5.15 -7.63
C ARG A 163 -3.45 -6.05 -8.79
#